data_AF-A0A6L8I925-F1
#
_entry.id   AF-A0A6L8I925-F1
#
_cell.length_a   1.000
_cell.length_b   1.000
_cell.length_c   1.000
_cell.angle_alpha   90.00
_cell.angle_beta   90.00
_cell.angle_gamma   90.00
#
_symmetry.space_group_name_H-M   'P 1'
#
loop_
_entity.id
_entity.type
_entity.pdbx_description
1 polymer ?
#
loop_
_entity_poly.entity_id
_entity_poly.type
_entity_poly.pdbx_seq_one_letter_code
_entity_poly.pdbx_strand_id
1 'polypeptide(L)'
;MFVRVKTSRNSPRKSVQIVESVREGKKVRQRIVRHVGVAMDAEEEGTLRQLAEHIKSRMLHKRRPGLLPPEQVAETAIEAGRRRGTGGPLPVEDLSRLREEHRVIARQSG
;
A
#
# COMPACT_ATOMS: atom_id res chain seq x y z
N MET A 1 0.73 2.90 -3.85
CA MET A 1 -0.24 2.89 -4.96
C MET A 1 -1.58 2.45 -4.39
N PHE A 2 -2.69 3.05 -4.78
CA PHE A 2 -4.03 2.73 -4.25
C PHE A 2 -5.11 3.00 -5.29
N VAL A 3 -6.30 2.41 -5.08
CA VAL A 3 -7.49 2.64 -5.92
C VAL A 3 -8.22 3.87 -5.42
N ARG A 4 -8.50 4.81 -6.32
CA ARG A 4 -9.26 6.04 -6.08
C ARG A 4 -10.50 6.03 -6.95
N VAL A 5 -11.66 6.34 -6.37
CA VAL A 5 -12.90 6.57 -7.11
C VAL A 5 -13.18 8.07 -7.13
N LYS A 6 -13.34 8.63 -8.34
CA LYS A 6 -13.70 10.03 -8.54
C LYS A 6 -15.15 10.11 -8.97
N THR A 7 -15.96 10.85 -8.22
CA THR A 7 -17.34 11.20 -8.59
C THR A 7 -17.36 12.54 -9.32
N SER A 8 -18.27 12.68 -10.29
CA SER A 8 -18.56 13.99 -10.90
C SER A 8 -19.77 14.62 -10.22
N ARG A 9 -19.78 15.94 -10.05
CA ARG A 9 -20.85 16.65 -9.33
C ARG A 9 -22.21 16.56 -10.04
N ASN A 10 -22.20 16.46 -11.37
CA ASN A 10 -23.41 16.52 -12.22
C ASN A 10 -23.68 15.21 -12.97
N SER A 11 -23.05 14.10 -12.58
CA SER A 11 -23.22 12.82 -13.27
C SER A 11 -23.07 11.65 -12.29
N PRO A 12 -23.87 10.58 -12.43
CA PRO A 12 -23.70 9.37 -11.63
C PRO A 12 -22.37 8.64 -11.93
N ARG A 13 -21.63 9.09 -12.95
CA ARG A 13 -20.35 8.53 -13.37
C ARG A 13 -19.33 8.53 -12.24
N LYS A 14 -18.82 7.34 -11.93
CA LYS A 14 -17.73 7.09 -11.00
C LYS A 14 -16.53 6.55 -11.74
N SER A 15 -15.47 7.34 -11.83
CA SER A 15 -14.23 6.90 -12.49
C SER A 15 -13.32 6.19 -11.49
N VAL A 16 -13.04 4.92 -11.74
CA VAL A 16 -12.13 4.10 -10.93
C VAL A 16 -10.71 4.19 -11.50
N GLN A 17 -9.77 4.63 -10.68
CA GLN A 17 -8.40 4.92 -11.08
C GLN A 17 -7.40 4.29 -10.12
N ILE A 18 -6.27 3.85 -10.65
CA ILE A 18 -5.10 3.44 -9.87
C ILE A 18 -4.15 4.63 -9.82
N VAL A 19 -3.82 5.09 -8.62
CA VAL A 19 -2.95 6.25 -8.39
C VAL A 19 -1.79 5.90 -7.48
N GLU A 20 -0.71 6.66 -7.59
CA GLU A 20 0.42 6.60 -6.67
C GLU A 20 0.74 7.98 -6.10
N SER A 21 1.26 8.00 -4.88
CA SER A 21 1.76 9.22 -4.26
C SER A 21 3.20 9.43 -4.68
N VAL A 22 3.49 10.60 -5.26
CA VAL A 22 4.83 11.05 -5.66
C VAL A 22 5.16 12.30 -4.85
N ARG A 23 6.38 12.37 -4.31
CA ARG A 23 6.83 13.54 -3.57
C ARG A 23 7.56 14.49 -4.53
N GLU A 24 7.05 15.71 -4.62
CA GLU A 24 7.64 16.80 -5.40
C GLU A 24 8.10 17.87 -4.39
N GLY A 25 9.38 17.83 -4.02
CA GLY A 25 9.95 18.69 -2.98
C GLY A 25 9.27 18.50 -1.62
N LYS A 26 8.61 19.56 -1.13
CA LYS A 26 7.87 19.55 0.15
C LYS A 26 6.42 19.07 0.04
N LYS A 27 5.90 18.87 -1.18
CA LYS A 27 4.48 18.51 -1.41
C LYS A 27 4.35 17.05 -1.85
N VAL A 28 3.23 16.42 -1.49
CA VAL A 28 2.86 15.09 -2.00
C VAL A 28 1.76 15.25 -3.04
N ARG A 29 2.02 14.79 -4.25
CA ARG A 29 1.06 14.81 -5.37
C ARG A 29 0.63 13.38 -5.70
N GLN A 30 -0.62 13.23 -6.12
CA GLN A 30 -1.12 11.96 -6.64
C GLN A 30 -0.94 11.92 -8.16
N ARG A 31 -0.18 10.94 -8.66
CA ARG A 31 -0.04 10.65 -10.09
C ARG A 31 -0.97 9.50 -10.47
N ILE A 32 -1.69 9.67 -11.59
CA ILE A 32 -2.55 8.62 -12.12
C ILE A 32 -1.67 7.61 -12.86
N VAL A 33 -1.69 6.36 -12.42
CA VAL A 33 -0.93 5.27 -13.03
C VAL A 33 -1.76 4.62 -14.14
N ARG A 34 -3.05 4.40 -13.88
CA ARG A 34 -3.96 3.78 -14.86
C ARG A 34 -5.42 4.16 -14.61
N HIS A 35 -6.15 4.40 -15.67
CA HIS A 35 -7.61 4.46 -15.66
C HIS A 35 -8.17 3.03 -15.85
N VAL A 36 -9.05 2.58 -14.94
CA VAL A 36 -9.60 1.22 -14.99
C VAL A 36 -10.93 1.21 -15.73
N GLY A 37 -11.82 2.16 -15.41
CA GLY A 37 -13.13 2.25 -16.05
C GLY A 37 -14.00 3.32 -15.40
N VAL A 38 -15.21 3.47 -15.94
CA VAL A 38 -16.27 4.33 -15.39
C VAL A 38 -17.47 3.44 -15.07
N ALA A 39 -17.97 3.53 -13.84
CA ALA A 39 -19.22 2.92 -13.42
C ALA A 39 -20.35 3.95 -13.44
N MET A 40 -21.55 3.49 -13.76
CA MET A 40 -22.80 4.25 -13.70
C MET A 40 -23.63 3.89 -12.47
N ASP A 41 -23.46 2.68 -11.94
CA ASP A 41 -24.12 2.20 -10.72
C ASP A 41 -23.12 1.66 -9.67
N ALA A 42 -23.65 1.17 -8.55
CA ALA A 42 -22.84 0.66 -7.45
C ALA A 42 -22.27 -0.74 -7.70
N GLU A 43 -22.95 -1.56 -8.51
CA GLU A 43 -22.54 -2.93 -8.82
C GLU A 43 -21.33 -2.92 -9.76
N GLU A 44 -21.41 -2.11 -10.82
CA GLU A 44 -20.31 -1.81 -11.73
C GLU A 44 -19.12 -1.21 -10.97
N GLU A 45 -19.36 -0.30 -10.02
CA GLU A 45 -18.29 0.27 -9.18
C GLU A 45 -17.58 -0.82 -8.38
N GLY A 46 -18.36 -1.71 -7.76
CA GLY A 46 -17.84 -2.84 -6.99
C GLY A 46 -16.94 -3.74 -7.82
N THR A 47 -17.42 -4.12 -9.01
CA THR A 47 -16.67 -4.97 -9.96
C THR A 47 -15.39 -4.29 -10.43
N LEU A 48 -15.46 -3.01 -10.81
CA LEU A 48 -14.29 -2.24 -11.23
C LEU A 48 -13.26 -2.05 -10.10
N ARG A 49 -13.71 -1.91 -8.84
CA ARG A 49 -12.78 -1.87 -7.69
C ARG A 49 -12.04 -3.19 -7.52
N GLN A 50 -12.73 -4.32 -7.59
CA GLN A 50 -12.11 -5.65 -7.46
C GLN A 50 -11.07 -5.87 -8.56
N LEU A 51 -11.42 -5.53 -9.81
CA LEU A 51 -10.48 -5.56 -10.92
C LEU A 51 -9.28 -4.63 -10.71
N ALA A 52 -9.53 -3.41 -10.22
CA ALA A 52 -8.47 -2.44 -9.94
C ALA A 52 -7.50 -2.95 -8.86
N GLU A 53 -8.00 -3.62 -7.82
CA GLU A 53 -7.20 -4.24 -6.76
C GLU A 53 -6.31 -5.37 -7.31
N HIS A 54 -6.86 -6.23 -8.17
CA HIS A 54 -6.09 -7.27 -8.85
C HIS A 54 -4.97 -6.68 -9.73
N ILE A 55 -5.29 -5.67 -10.55
CA ILE A 55 -4.31 -4.97 -11.40
C ILE A 55 -3.24 -4.29 -10.54
N LYS A 56 -3.64 -3.63 -9.44
CA LYS A 56 -2.73 -2.98 -8.49
C LYS A 56 -1.74 -3.99 -7.91
N SER A 57 -2.21 -5.16 -7.45
CA SER A 57 -1.35 -6.21 -6.89
C SER A 57 -0.31 -6.69 -7.91
N ARG A 58 -0.74 -6.95 -9.15
CA ARG A 58 0.16 -7.37 -10.24
C ARG A 58 1.20 -6.30 -10.57
N MET A 59 0.82 -5.03 -10.59
CA MET A 59 1.73 -3.91 -10.81
C MET A 59 2.75 -3.74 -9.67
N LEU A 60 2.30 -3.88 -8.42
CA LEU A 60 3.18 -3.81 -7.25
C LEU A 60 4.22 -4.94 -7.27
N HIS A 61 3.81 -6.18 -7.52
CA HIS A 61 4.70 -7.33 -7.66
C HIS A 61 5.78 -7.10 -8.74
N LYS A 62 5.40 -6.58 -9.90
CA LYS A 62 6.36 -6.27 -10.97
C LYS A 62 7.36 -5.18 -10.59
N ARG A 63 6.90 -4.13 -9.91
CA ARG A 63 7.71 -2.95 -9.60
C ARG A 63 8.61 -3.15 -8.38
N ARG A 64 8.16 -3.97 -7.44
CA ARG A 64 8.88 -4.29 -6.22
C ARG A 64 8.58 -5.75 -5.91
N PRO A 65 9.45 -6.69 -6.32
CA PRO A 65 9.45 -8.01 -5.73
C PRO A 65 9.47 -7.82 -4.22
N GLY A 66 8.64 -8.56 -3.47
CA GLY A 66 8.60 -8.42 -2.02
C GLY A 66 10.01 -8.54 -1.45
N LEU A 67 10.32 -7.73 -0.42
CA LEU A 67 11.56 -7.93 0.35
C LEU A 67 11.63 -9.35 0.94
N LEU A 68 10.46 -9.97 1.12
CA LEU A 68 10.28 -11.32 1.62
C LEU A 68 9.46 -12.14 0.60
N PRO A 69 9.75 -13.44 0.47
CA PRO A 69 8.90 -14.39 -0.23
C PRO A 69 7.47 -14.40 0.34
N PRO A 70 6.45 -14.69 -0.49
CA PRO A 70 5.05 -14.68 -0.07
C PRO A 70 4.76 -15.65 1.09
N GLU A 71 5.50 -16.76 1.19
CA GLU A 71 5.40 -17.75 2.27
C GLU A 71 5.76 -17.12 3.62
N GLN A 72 6.86 -16.37 3.68
CA GLN A 72 7.32 -15.71 4.91
C GLN A 72 6.37 -14.59 5.34
N VAL A 73 5.78 -13.87 4.39
CA VAL A 73 4.77 -12.85 4.68
C VAL A 73 3.52 -13.49 5.29
N ALA A 74 3.07 -14.64 4.74
CA ALA A 74 1.92 -15.36 5.26
C ALA A 74 2.16 -15.90 6.67
N GLU A 75 3.33 -16.50 6.91
CA GLU A 75 3.71 -17.02 8.24
C GLU A 75 3.76 -15.90 9.28
N THR A 76 4.41 -14.77 8.96
CA THR A 76 4.48 -13.61 9.84
C THR A 76 3.09 -13.04 10.16
N ALA A 77 2.19 -13.00 9.17
CA ALA A 77 0.82 -12.52 9.37
C ALA A 77 -0.01 -13.46 10.27
N ILE A 78 0.15 -14.78 10.10
CA ILE A 78 -0.49 -15.80 10.95
C ILE A 78 0.04 -15.70 12.38
N GLU A 79 1.35 -15.59 12.55
CA GLU A 79 1.98 -15.45 13.86
C GLU A 79 1.55 -14.15 14.56
N ALA A 80 1.53 -13.03 13.84
CA ALA A 80 0.99 -11.77 14.34
C ALA A 80 -0.51 -11.84 14.66
N GLY A 81 -1.27 -12.72 13.99
CA GLY A 81 -2.66 -13.03 14.33
C GLY A 81 -2.78 -13.83 15.62
N ARG A 82 -1.95 -14.87 15.80
CA ARG A 82 -1.90 -15.71 17.02
C ARG A 82 -1.45 -14.92 18.25
N ARG A 83 -0.49 -14.01 18.10
CA ARG A 83 -0.01 -13.13 19.17
C ARG A 83 -1.00 -12.03 19.55
N ARG A 84 -1.94 -11.69 18.66
CA ARG A 84 -3.04 -10.75 18.94
C ARG A 84 -4.17 -11.45 19.70
N GLY A 85 -3.88 -11.90 20.91
CA GLY A 85 -4.92 -11.96 21.94
C GLY A 85 -5.31 -10.54 22.31
N THR A 86 -6.55 -10.16 22.00
CA THR A 86 -7.15 -8.81 22.18
C THR A 86 -6.60 -7.72 21.24
N GLY A 87 -7.50 -7.03 20.54
CA GLY A 87 -7.21 -6.00 19.54
C GLY A 87 -6.71 -4.67 20.12
N GLY A 88 -5.80 -4.72 21.10
CA GLY A 88 -5.15 -3.55 21.66
C GLY A 88 -4.07 -2.98 20.73
N PRO A 89 -3.70 -1.70 20.90
CA PRO A 89 -2.49 -1.15 20.29
C PRO A 89 -1.27 -2.00 20.66
N LEU A 90 -0.31 -2.10 19.75
CA LEU A 90 0.98 -2.71 20.07
C LEU A 90 1.62 -1.93 21.23
N PRO A 91 2.18 -2.59 22.26
CA PRO A 91 2.90 -1.92 23.34
C PRO A 91 4.27 -1.47 22.80
N VAL A 92 4.26 -0.45 21.94
CA VAL A 92 5.48 0.20 21.48
C VAL A 92 5.87 1.17 22.59
N GLU A 93 6.92 0.83 23.34
CA GLU A 93 7.54 1.76 24.28
C GLU A 93 8.10 2.98 23.54
N ASP A 94 8.29 4.08 24.27
CA ASP A 94 8.75 5.37 23.76
C ASP A 94 10.02 5.24 22.88
N LEU A 95 9.83 5.38 21.55
CA LEU A 95 10.88 5.23 20.54
C LEU A 95 12.02 6.24 20.71
N SER A 96 11.82 7.35 21.43
CA SER A 96 12.89 8.32 21.70
C SER A 96 14.00 7.75 22.58
N ARG A 97 13.71 6.64 23.28
CA ARG A 97 14.67 5.90 24.11
C ARG A 97 15.51 4.91 23.32
N LEU A 98 15.16 4.62 22.07
CA LEU A 98 15.94 3.72 21.24
C LEU A 98 17.35 4.32 21.04
N ARG A 99 18.38 3.49 21.29
CA ARG A 99 19.79 3.85 21.09
C ARG A 99 20.42 2.79 20.19
N GLU A 100 21.34 3.23 19.35
CA GLU A 100 22.11 2.33 18.49
C GLU A 100 23.13 1.56 19.35
N GLU A 101 22.96 0.24 19.47
CA GLU A 101 23.86 -0.61 20.26
C GLU A 101 25.10 -1.01 19.45
N HIS A 102 24.92 -1.26 18.16
CA HIS A 102 25.99 -1.73 17.29
C HIS A 102 25.91 -1.10 15.90
N ARG A 103 27.04 -0.50 15.49
CA ARG A 103 27.23 0.04 14.13
C ARG A 103 28.30 -0.76 13.42
N VAL A 104 27.92 -1.48 12.36
CA VAL A 104 28.89 -2.14 11.47
C VAL A 104 29.41 -1.10 10.48
N ILE A 105 30.66 -0.66 10.66
CA ILE A 105 31.35 0.24 9.73
C ILE A 105 32.26 -0.62 8.86
N ALA A 106 31.79 -0.99 7.67
CA ALA A 106 32.67 -1.58 6.67
C ALA A 106 33.60 -0.47 6.13
N ARG A 107 34.90 -0.58 6.41
CA ARG A 107 35.91 0.26 5.77
C ARG A 107 35.96 -0.14 4.29
N GLN A 108 35.62 0.79 3.40
CA GLN A 108 35.98 0.63 1.99
C GLN A 108 37.50 0.76 1.90
N SER A 109 38.16 -0.33 1.55
CA SER A 109 39.57 -0.35 1.16
C SER A 109 39.75 0.60 -0.02
N GLY A 110 40.72 1.51 0.09
CA GLY A 110 41.14 2.38 -1.01
C GLY A 110 41.89 1.62 -2.10
#